data_AF-A0A8S9X278-F1
#
_entry.id   AF-A0A8S9X278-F1
#
_cell.length_a   1.000
_cell.length_b   1.000
_cell.length_c   1.000
_cell.angle_alpha   90.00
_cell.angle_beta   90.00
_cell.angle_gamma   90.00
#
_symmetry.space_group_name_H-M   'P 1'
#
loop_
_entity.id
_entity.type
_entity.pdbx_description
1 polymer ?
#
loop_
_entity_poly.entity_id
_entity_poly.type
_entity_poly.pdbx_seq_one_letter_code
_entity_poly.pdbx_strand_id
1 'polypeptide(L)'
;MEGEKVALITGITGQDGSYLAEFLMAKGYFVHGIIRSHVKVSFELSEYTAEVDALGTLRLLDAIKTCGLEKNVRFYQASTSELYGKVHEIPQKETTPFYPRSPYACAKLYAFWTVVNYREAFGMFACNGILFNHESPRRGENFVTRKVTRSVAKIHLGLMEYMELGNLDSKRDWGHAKDYVEAMWLMLQQPKPEDFVIATGENHSIREFVEKSFNYVGVQIVWEGCGVEEVGKDKASGVIRVRVNPKFFRPTEVDLLLGDASKARKAFGWKPTVGFEDLVKEMMDADIALMKKNPAA
;
A
#
# COMPACT_ATOMS: atom_id res chain seq x y z
N MET A 1 35.14 9.18 1.92
CA MET A 1 33.68 9.04 1.89
C MET A 1 32.98 10.31 2.41
N GLU A 2 33.60 11.50 2.34
CA GLU A 2 32.86 12.75 2.55
C GLU A 2 32.12 13.08 1.26
N GLY A 3 30.79 13.08 1.30
CA GLY A 3 29.93 13.50 0.18
C GLY A 3 29.04 12.42 -0.44
N GLU A 4 29.19 11.14 -0.08
CA GLU A 4 28.30 10.08 -0.60
C GLU A 4 26.98 10.04 0.16
N LYS A 5 25.86 10.06 -0.58
CA LYS A 5 24.52 9.88 0.00
C LYS A 5 24.26 8.40 0.21
N VAL A 6 24.12 7.99 1.46
CA VAL A 6 23.87 6.58 1.83
C VAL A 6 22.44 6.42 2.34
N ALA A 7 21.75 5.38 1.89
CA ALA A 7 20.41 5.02 2.35
C ALA A 7 20.38 3.61 2.91
N LEU A 8 19.69 3.43 4.04
CA LEU A 8 19.36 2.11 4.60
C LEU A 8 17.85 1.88 4.49
N ILE A 9 17.45 0.80 3.81
CA ILE A 9 16.05 0.44 3.60
C ILE A 9 15.74 -0.87 4.32
N THR A 10 14.81 -0.83 5.27
CA THR A 10 14.21 -2.05 5.84
C THR A 10 13.07 -2.52 4.96
N GLY A 11 12.94 -3.84 4.77
CA GLY A 11 11.91 -4.39 3.87
C GLY A 11 12.19 -4.12 2.39
N ILE A 12 13.48 -4.03 2.02
CA ILE A 12 13.92 -3.71 0.65
C ILE A 12 13.37 -4.65 -0.44
N THR A 13 13.03 -5.88 -0.06
CA THR A 13 12.48 -6.90 -0.97
C THR A 13 10.98 -6.77 -1.23
N GLY A 14 10.28 -5.89 -0.49
CA GLY A 14 8.88 -5.57 -0.73
C GLY A 14 8.69 -4.67 -1.96
N GLN A 15 7.42 -4.42 -2.31
CA GLN A 15 7.05 -3.55 -3.43
C GLN A 15 7.78 -2.19 -3.34
N ASP A 16 7.53 -1.45 -2.26
CA ASP A 16 7.99 -0.06 -2.15
C ASP A 16 9.51 -0.02 -1.96
N GLY A 17 10.06 -0.94 -1.17
CA GLY A 17 11.50 -1.09 -0.98
C GLY A 17 12.25 -1.29 -2.30
N SER A 18 11.69 -2.12 -3.21
CA SER A 18 12.30 -2.37 -4.52
C SER A 18 12.30 -1.13 -5.42
N TYR A 19 11.18 -0.39 -5.48
CA TYR A 19 11.10 0.84 -6.27
C TYR A 19 11.92 1.97 -5.65
N LEU A 20 11.94 2.09 -4.32
CA LEU A 20 12.75 3.08 -3.63
C LEU A 20 14.24 2.83 -3.84
N ALA A 21 14.68 1.57 -3.81
CA ALA A 21 16.06 1.22 -4.11
C ALA A 21 16.46 1.64 -5.53
N GLU A 22 15.65 1.30 -6.53
CA GLU A 22 15.84 1.74 -7.92
C GLU A 22 15.91 3.27 -8.04
N PHE A 23 14.95 3.96 -7.43
CA PHE A 23 14.85 5.42 -7.44
C PHE A 23 16.08 6.10 -6.81
N LEU A 24 16.55 5.59 -5.67
CA LEU A 24 17.71 6.16 -4.97
C LEU A 24 19.02 5.86 -5.70
N MET A 25 19.20 4.64 -6.21
CA MET A 25 20.38 4.28 -7.02
C MET A 25 20.47 5.15 -8.28
N ALA A 26 19.34 5.40 -8.95
CA ALA A 26 19.29 6.31 -10.10
C ALA A 26 19.67 7.76 -9.76
N LYS A 27 19.55 8.16 -8.48
CA LYS A 27 19.99 9.45 -7.94
C LYS A 27 21.42 9.43 -7.37
N GLY A 28 22.16 8.34 -7.56
CA GLY A 28 23.55 8.22 -7.12
C GLY A 28 23.71 7.90 -5.62
N TYR A 29 22.68 7.35 -4.97
CA TYR A 29 22.81 6.88 -3.59
C TYR A 29 23.51 5.53 -3.53
N PHE A 30 24.30 5.32 -2.47
CA PHE A 30 24.69 3.99 -2.04
C PHE A 30 23.57 3.40 -1.17
N VAL A 31 23.03 2.25 -1.57
CA VAL A 31 21.82 1.68 -0.94
C VAL A 31 22.15 0.37 -0.21
N HIS A 32 21.87 0.35 1.09
CA HIS A 32 21.89 -0.86 1.93
C HIS A 32 20.46 -1.36 2.17
N GLY A 33 20.29 -2.68 2.17
CA GLY A 33 19.00 -3.32 2.38
C GLY A 33 19.00 -4.32 3.53
N ILE A 34 17.97 -4.27 4.37
CA ILE A 34 17.70 -5.31 5.38
C ILE A 34 16.54 -6.19 4.89
N ILE A 35 16.78 -7.50 4.87
CA ILE A 35 15.89 -8.51 4.27
C ILE A 35 15.22 -9.33 5.38
N ARG A 36 13.93 -9.65 5.18
CA ARG A 36 13.16 -10.65 5.95
C ARG A 36 12.23 -11.43 5.03
N SER A 37 11.78 -12.59 5.47
CA SER A 37 10.88 -13.50 4.74
C SER A 37 9.45 -13.54 5.35
N HIS A 38 8.43 -13.19 4.55
CA HIS A 38 6.96 -13.39 4.71
C HIS A 38 6.08 -12.37 5.49
N VAL A 39 4.89 -12.04 4.91
CA VAL A 39 3.94 -10.98 5.35
C VAL A 39 2.53 -11.48 5.75
N LYS A 40 2.05 -12.65 5.27
CA LYS A 40 0.67 -13.16 5.54
C LYS A 40 0.35 -13.36 7.04
N VAL A 41 1.39 -13.38 7.84
CA VAL A 41 1.43 -13.74 9.26
C VAL A 41 0.67 -12.76 10.17
N SER A 42 0.30 -11.55 9.72
CA SER A 42 -0.11 -10.51 10.68
C SER A 42 -1.45 -10.71 11.38
N PHE A 43 -2.44 -11.29 10.70
CA PHE A 43 -3.74 -11.63 11.31
C PHE A 43 -3.70 -12.96 12.07
N GLU A 44 -2.74 -13.82 11.73
CA GLU A 44 -2.53 -15.12 12.37
C GLU A 44 -1.65 -14.99 13.64
N LEU A 45 -0.71 -14.05 13.65
CA LEU A 45 0.23 -13.77 14.75
C LEU A 45 0.25 -12.26 15.08
N SER A 46 -0.74 -11.83 15.87
CA SER A 46 -0.85 -10.41 16.29
C SER A 46 0.34 -9.94 17.13
N GLU A 47 0.87 -10.81 18.01
CA GLU A 47 2.06 -10.51 18.83
C GLU A 47 3.30 -10.27 17.96
N TYR A 48 3.54 -11.16 16.98
CA TYR A 48 4.63 -10.99 16.02
C TYR A 48 4.51 -9.68 15.24
N THR A 49 3.29 -9.30 14.85
CA THR A 49 3.04 -8.02 14.16
C THR A 49 3.41 -6.84 15.03
N ALA A 50 3.05 -6.84 16.31
CA ALA A 50 3.43 -5.77 17.24
C ALA A 50 4.95 -5.73 17.46
N GLU A 51 5.59 -6.89 17.66
CA GLU A 51 7.05 -6.99 17.81
C GLU A 51 7.80 -6.37 16.63
N VAL A 52 7.25 -6.54 15.43
CA VAL A 52 7.87 -6.08 14.19
C VAL A 52 7.51 -4.63 13.87
N ASP A 53 6.24 -4.33 13.71
CA ASP A 53 5.78 -3.05 13.15
C ASP A 53 5.84 -1.93 14.18
N ALA A 54 5.56 -2.23 15.45
CA ALA A 54 5.65 -1.29 16.56
C ALA A 54 7.05 -1.27 17.17
N LEU A 55 7.46 -2.36 17.84
CA LEU A 55 8.72 -2.37 18.58
C LEU A 55 9.96 -2.35 17.67
N GLY A 56 9.88 -2.89 16.44
CA GLY A 56 10.95 -2.74 15.46
C GLY A 56 11.24 -1.29 15.10
N THR A 57 10.20 -0.43 15.02
CA THR A 57 10.37 1.01 14.80
C THR A 57 11.11 1.67 15.95
N LEU A 58 10.71 1.37 17.20
CA LEU A 58 11.40 1.86 18.40
C LEU A 58 12.88 1.44 18.39
N ARG A 59 13.16 0.15 18.13
CA ARG A 59 14.53 -0.39 18.12
C ARG A 59 15.43 0.32 17.12
N LEU A 60 14.92 0.69 15.93
CA LEU A 60 15.70 1.43 14.94
C LEU A 60 15.98 2.87 15.39
N LEU A 61 15.00 3.55 15.97
CA LEU A 61 15.18 4.89 16.53
C LEU A 61 16.19 4.89 17.69
N ASP A 62 16.11 3.91 18.59
CA ASP A 62 17.07 3.71 19.67
C ASP A 62 18.47 3.38 19.14
N ALA A 63 18.59 2.60 18.07
CA ALA A 63 19.89 2.32 17.45
C ALA A 63 20.53 3.60 16.90
N ILE A 64 19.75 4.46 16.23
CA ILE A 64 20.25 5.76 15.73
C ILE A 64 20.77 6.61 16.90
N LYS A 65 20.00 6.70 17.99
CA LYS A 65 20.37 7.46 19.18
C LYS A 65 21.59 6.86 19.89
N THR A 66 21.66 5.53 20.03
CA THR A 66 22.78 4.82 20.68
C THR A 66 24.09 5.04 19.92
N CYS A 67 24.01 5.12 18.58
CA CYS A 67 25.15 5.43 17.73
C CYS A 67 25.52 6.92 17.68
N GLY A 68 24.79 7.81 18.38
CA GLY A 68 25.04 9.26 18.35
C GLY A 68 24.75 9.91 17.00
N LEU A 69 23.81 9.35 16.22
CA LEU A 69 23.51 9.76 14.84
C LEU A 69 22.27 10.64 14.71
N GLU A 70 21.67 11.08 15.82
CA GLU A 70 20.39 11.80 15.86
C GLU A 70 20.37 13.12 15.06
N LYS A 71 21.54 13.75 14.86
CA LYS A 71 21.67 14.99 14.07
C LYS A 71 22.10 14.76 12.62
N ASN A 72 22.52 13.54 12.29
CA ASN A 72 23.14 13.23 11.00
C ASN A 72 22.25 12.33 10.14
N VAL A 73 21.33 11.58 10.75
CA VAL A 73 20.39 10.70 10.06
C VAL A 73 19.02 11.36 9.93
N ARG A 74 18.40 11.22 8.76
CA ARG A 74 16.98 11.53 8.55
C ARG A 74 16.20 10.22 8.47
N PHE A 75 15.15 10.10 9.27
CA PHE A 75 14.34 8.89 9.42
C PHE A 75 12.97 9.06 8.79
N TYR A 76 12.58 8.11 7.95
CA TYR A 76 11.24 8.03 7.36
C TYR A 76 10.54 6.80 7.91
N GLN A 77 9.33 6.99 8.42
CA GLN A 77 8.43 5.91 8.81
C GLN A 77 7.32 5.73 7.78
N ALA A 78 7.17 4.49 7.30
CA ALA A 78 6.04 4.07 6.50
C ALA A 78 4.81 3.86 7.40
N SER A 79 4.07 4.94 7.65
CA SER A 79 2.72 4.90 8.22
C SER A 79 1.69 4.56 7.13
N THR A 80 0.40 4.57 7.46
CA THR A 80 -0.63 4.00 6.58
C THR A 80 -1.99 4.66 6.81
N SER A 81 -2.80 4.74 5.75
CA SER A 81 -4.22 5.12 5.85
C SER A 81 -5.06 4.19 6.73
N GLU A 82 -4.61 2.96 6.99
CA GLU A 82 -5.26 2.04 7.93
C GLU A 82 -5.30 2.59 9.37
N LEU A 83 -4.49 3.60 9.71
CA LEU A 83 -4.59 4.36 10.97
C LEU A 83 -5.96 5.03 11.14
N TYR A 84 -6.60 5.44 10.05
CA TYR A 84 -7.92 6.08 10.09
C TYR A 84 -9.06 5.09 10.33
N GLY A 85 -8.86 3.79 10.04
CA GLY A 85 -9.80 2.68 10.22
C GLY A 85 -11.29 3.06 10.18
N LYS A 86 -11.90 3.34 11.34
CA LYS A 86 -13.25 3.94 11.38
C LYS A 86 -13.17 5.44 11.10
N VAL A 87 -13.38 5.80 9.83
CA VAL A 87 -13.25 7.17 9.34
C VAL A 87 -14.18 8.15 10.06
N HIS A 88 -13.61 9.27 10.50
CA HIS A 88 -14.31 10.41 11.11
C HIS A 88 -14.54 11.59 10.15
N GLU A 89 -13.63 11.81 9.20
CA GLU A 89 -13.67 12.92 8.25
C GLU A 89 -13.38 12.42 6.83
N ILE A 90 -14.03 12.97 5.82
CA ILE A 90 -13.82 12.61 4.41
C ILE A 90 -13.66 13.92 3.61
N PRO A 91 -12.58 14.08 2.81
CA PRO A 91 -11.39 13.23 2.77
C PRO A 91 -10.58 13.31 4.08
N GLN A 92 -9.76 12.29 4.36
CA GLN A 92 -8.87 12.28 5.51
C GLN A 92 -7.59 13.07 5.21
N LYS A 93 -7.13 13.85 6.19
CA LYS A 93 -5.90 14.66 6.13
C LYS A 93 -5.06 14.45 7.39
N GLU A 94 -3.93 15.15 7.53
CA GLU A 94 -3.00 14.97 8.65
C GLU A 94 -3.63 15.24 10.03
N THR A 95 -4.67 16.08 10.08
CA THR A 95 -5.37 16.42 11.34
C THR A 95 -6.56 15.51 11.63
N THR A 96 -6.94 14.62 10.72
CA THR A 96 -8.08 13.72 10.92
C THR A 96 -7.73 12.72 12.04
N PRO A 97 -8.61 12.51 13.04
CA PRO A 97 -8.34 11.59 14.14
C PRO A 97 -8.13 10.14 13.67
N PHE A 98 -7.17 9.45 14.28
CA PHE A 98 -6.95 8.02 14.04
C PHE A 98 -7.94 7.15 14.83
N TYR A 99 -8.41 6.07 14.20
CA TYR A 99 -9.25 5.05 14.81
C TYR A 99 -8.91 3.69 14.19
N PRO A 100 -7.83 3.01 14.64
CA PRO A 100 -7.39 1.76 14.04
C PRO A 100 -8.42 0.64 14.22
N ARG A 101 -8.54 -0.24 13.22
CA ARG A 101 -9.50 -1.34 13.17
C ARG A 101 -8.86 -2.72 12.95
N SER A 102 -7.56 -2.86 13.22
CA SER A 102 -6.85 -4.14 13.13
C SER A 102 -5.61 -4.14 14.04
N PRO A 103 -5.08 -5.32 14.44
CA PRO A 103 -3.81 -5.41 15.16
C PRO A 103 -2.66 -4.71 14.41
N TYR A 104 -2.64 -4.84 13.08
CA TYR A 104 -1.71 -4.13 12.20
C TYR A 104 -1.81 -2.61 12.36
N ALA A 105 -3.02 -2.05 12.27
CA ALA A 105 -3.24 -0.61 12.41
C ALA A 105 -2.88 -0.11 13.82
N CYS A 106 -3.14 -0.90 14.86
CA CYS A 106 -2.72 -0.58 16.23
C CYS A 106 -1.19 -0.55 16.38
N ALA A 107 -0.48 -1.53 15.80
CA ALA A 107 0.99 -1.53 15.82
C ALA A 107 1.57 -0.34 15.06
N LYS A 108 0.99 0.01 13.90
CA LYS A 108 1.37 1.21 13.15
C LYS A 108 1.06 2.51 13.89
N LEU A 109 -0.01 2.55 14.71
CA LEU A 109 -0.34 3.71 15.53
C LEU A 109 0.72 3.94 16.61
N TYR A 110 1.19 2.87 17.26
CA TYR A 110 2.34 2.95 18.18
C TYR A 110 3.56 3.53 17.45
N ALA A 111 3.94 2.92 16.33
CA ALA A 111 5.12 3.36 15.56
C ALA A 111 5.03 4.84 15.14
N PHE A 112 3.85 5.29 14.70
CA PHE A 112 3.59 6.69 14.37
C PHE A 112 3.94 7.60 15.55
N TRP A 113 3.36 7.34 16.73
CA TRP A 113 3.56 8.18 17.92
C TRP A 113 4.97 8.07 18.50
N THR A 114 5.64 6.92 18.38
CA THR A 114 7.06 6.78 18.73
C THR A 114 7.92 7.72 17.89
N VAL A 115 7.67 7.77 16.58
CA VAL A 115 8.41 8.66 15.66
C VAL A 115 8.17 10.13 16.00
N VAL A 116 6.91 10.51 16.27
CA VAL A 116 6.57 11.87 16.73
C VAL A 116 7.34 12.22 18.01
N ASN A 117 7.33 11.33 19.01
CA ASN A 117 8.04 11.55 20.26
C ASN A 117 9.56 11.74 20.05
N TYR A 118 10.21 10.91 19.22
CA TYR A 118 11.66 11.05 18.99
C TYR A 118 12.01 12.34 18.24
N ARG A 119 11.13 12.79 17.34
CA ARG A 119 11.24 14.11 16.70
C ARG A 119 11.17 15.23 17.75
N GLU A 120 10.19 15.18 18.65
CA GLU A 120 9.94 16.25 19.62
C GLU A 120 10.95 16.26 20.79
N ALA A 121 11.24 15.10 21.38
CA ALA A 121 12.07 14.96 22.57
C ALA A 121 13.57 15.04 22.28
N PHE A 122 14.02 14.53 21.13
CA PHE A 122 15.45 14.46 20.77
C PHE A 122 15.83 15.37 19.59
N GLY A 123 14.86 16.06 19.00
CA GLY A 123 15.09 16.92 17.83
C GLY A 123 15.66 16.15 16.64
N MET A 124 15.22 14.90 16.46
CA MET A 124 15.59 14.08 15.30
C MET A 124 14.82 14.54 14.06
N PHE A 125 15.45 14.47 12.89
CA PHE A 125 14.71 14.59 11.63
C PHE A 125 13.98 13.28 11.38
N ALA A 126 12.75 13.15 11.89
CA ALA A 126 11.94 11.94 11.74
C ALA A 126 10.52 12.30 11.29
N CYS A 127 10.04 11.69 10.21
CA CYS A 127 8.72 11.97 9.64
C CYS A 127 7.92 10.70 9.34
N ASN A 128 6.59 10.81 9.45
CA ASN A 128 5.64 9.78 9.06
C ASN A 128 5.03 10.11 7.70
N GLY A 129 5.19 9.20 6.74
CA GLY A 129 4.38 9.22 5.52
C GLY A 129 3.09 8.43 5.76
N ILE A 130 1.95 9.10 5.76
CA ILE A 130 0.62 8.47 5.91
C ILE A 130 0.14 8.10 4.51
N LEU A 131 0.62 6.96 4.00
CA LEU A 131 0.37 6.53 2.63
C LEU A 131 -0.98 5.81 2.52
N PHE A 132 -1.78 6.25 1.56
CA PHE A 132 -2.96 5.53 1.08
C PHE A 132 -2.57 4.34 0.22
N ASN A 133 -3.54 3.53 -0.25
CA ASN A 133 -3.22 2.33 -1.00
C ASN A 133 -2.45 2.69 -2.27
N HIS A 134 -1.38 1.94 -2.54
CA HIS A 134 -0.57 2.12 -3.72
C HIS A 134 -0.09 0.77 -4.21
N GLU A 135 -0.24 0.58 -5.51
CA GLU A 135 -0.21 -0.73 -6.15
C GLU A 135 0.76 -0.69 -7.32
N SER A 136 1.07 -1.87 -7.86
CA SER A 136 1.96 -2.03 -9.02
C SER A 136 1.98 -3.49 -9.48
N PRO A 137 2.63 -3.80 -10.62
CA PRO A 137 2.99 -5.16 -11.00
C PRO A 137 3.90 -5.93 -10.02
N ARG A 138 4.38 -5.30 -8.93
CA ARG A 138 5.18 -5.91 -7.87
C ARG A 138 4.41 -6.11 -6.57
N ARG A 139 3.12 -5.75 -6.53
CA ARG A 139 2.28 -5.94 -5.36
C ARG A 139 2.21 -7.42 -4.96
N GLY A 140 2.20 -7.73 -3.68
CA GLY A 140 2.00 -9.11 -3.22
C GLY A 140 0.64 -9.67 -3.65
N GLU A 141 0.57 -10.94 -4.02
CA GLU A 141 -0.66 -11.57 -4.55
C GLU A 141 -1.81 -11.70 -3.54
N ASN A 142 -1.52 -11.55 -2.24
CA ASN A 142 -2.53 -11.56 -1.19
C ASN A 142 -3.34 -10.25 -1.10
N PHE A 143 -2.89 -9.18 -1.75
CA PHE A 143 -3.63 -7.91 -1.82
C PHE A 143 -4.68 -7.95 -2.93
N VAL A 144 -5.84 -7.33 -2.69
CA VAL A 144 -7.04 -7.49 -3.54
C VAL A 144 -6.81 -7.14 -5.00
N THR A 145 -6.12 -6.04 -5.29
CA THR A 145 -5.81 -5.57 -6.66
C THR A 145 -5.03 -6.62 -7.43
N ARG A 146 -3.95 -7.14 -6.82
CA ARG A 146 -3.09 -8.14 -7.44
C ARG A 146 -3.76 -9.51 -7.53
N LYS A 147 -4.57 -9.88 -6.52
CA LYS A 147 -5.41 -11.07 -6.59
C LYS A 147 -6.35 -11.01 -7.79
N VAL A 148 -7.01 -9.87 -8.00
CA VAL A 148 -7.92 -9.65 -9.13
C VAL A 148 -7.18 -9.75 -10.46
N THR A 149 -6.11 -8.96 -10.68
CA THR A 149 -5.42 -8.92 -11.99
C THR A 149 -4.82 -10.28 -12.37
N ARG A 150 -4.23 -11.00 -11.40
CA ARG A 150 -3.71 -12.35 -11.63
C ARG A 150 -4.81 -13.36 -11.91
N SER A 151 -5.94 -13.27 -11.20
CA SER A 151 -7.06 -14.19 -11.44
C SER A 151 -7.71 -13.94 -12.80
N VAL A 152 -7.93 -12.68 -13.18
CA VAL A 152 -8.46 -12.32 -14.50
C VAL A 152 -7.50 -12.76 -15.60
N ALA A 153 -6.19 -12.57 -15.44
CA ALA A 153 -5.19 -13.07 -16.39
C ALA A 153 -5.25 -14.61 -16.52
N LYS A 154 -5.36 -15.34 -15.40
CA LYS A 154 -5.52 -16.81 -15.42
C LYS A 154 -6.83 -17.24 -16.08
N ILE A 155 -7.95 -16.56 -15.82
CA ILE A 155 -9.25 -16.83 -16.45
C ILE A 155 -9.19 -16.59 -17.96
N HIS A 156 -8.60 -15.47 -18.38
CA HIS A 156 -8.42 -15.14 -19.80
C HIS A 156 -7.60 -16.19 -20.55
N LEU A 157 -6.61 -16.79 -19.88
CA LEU A 157 -5.75 -17.84 -20.44
C LEU A 157 -6.31 -19.27 -20.25
N GLY A 158 -7.52 -19.43 -19.70
CA GLY A 158 -8.13 -20.74 -19.46
C GLY A 158 -7.47 -21.56 -18.34
N LEU A 159 -6.68 -20.92 -17.47
CA LEU A 159 -5.97 -21.55 -16.34
C LEU A 159 -6.80 -21.55 -15.04
N MET A 160 -7.92 -20.83 -15.02
CA MET A 160 -8.81 -20.69 -13.88
C MET A 160 -10.24 -20.45 -14.40
N GLU A 161 -11.24 -20.99 -13.71
CA GLU A 161 -12.64 -20.80 -14.12
C GLU A 161 -13.26 -19.54 -13.52
N TYR A 162 -13.06 -19.33 -12.22
CA TYR A 162 -13.60 -18.23 -11.44
C TYR A 162 -12.66 -17.82 -10.29
N MET A 163 -12.87 -16.63 -9.75
CA MET A 163 -12.22 -16.14 -8.54
C MET A 163 -13.21 -15.89 -7.40
N GLU A 164 -12.70 -15.87 -6.17
CA GLU A 164 -13.48 -15.59 -4.97
C GLU A 164 -12.97 -14.33 -4.27
N LEU A 165 -13.85 -13.44 -3.86
CA LEU A 165 -13.53 -12.18 -3.19
C LEU A 165 -14.34 -12.00 -1.90
N GLY A 166 -13.97 -11.02 -1.08
CA GLY A 166 -14.72 -10.62 0.12
C GLY A 166 -15.71 -9.50 -0.21
N ASN A 167 -15.71 -8.44 0.60
CA ASN A 167 -16.55 -7.27 0.41
C ASN A 167 -16.21 -6.53 -0.90
N LEU A 168 -17.12 -6.55 -1.89
CA LEU A 168 -16.95 -5.89 -3.19
C LEU A 168 -17.20 -4.38 -3.14
N ASP A 169 -17.96 -3.90 -2.16
CA ASP A 169 -18.41 -2.50 -2.09
C ASP A 169 -17.45 -1.61 -1.31
N SER A 170 -16.43 -2.21 -0.67
CA SER A 170 -15.32 -1.50 -0.05
C SER A 170 -14.62 -0.57 -1.05
N LYS A 171 -14.43 0.68 -0.65
CA LYS A 171 -13.82 1.74 -1.47
C LYS A 171 -12.42 2.12 -0.99
N ARG A 172 -11.49 2.29 -1.92
CA ARG A 172 -10.09 2.62 -1.64
C ARG A 172 -9.58 3.68 -2.60
N ASP A 173 -8.64 4.46 -2.11
CA ASP A 173 -7.81 5.39 -2.88
C ASP A 173 -6.53 4.67 -3.30
N TRP A 174 -6.41 4.35 -4.58
CA TRP A 174 -5.33 3.55 -5.16
C TRP A 174 -4.43 4.40 -6.07
N GLY A 175 -3.20 4.63 -5.63
CA GLY A 175 -2.13 5.21 -6.45
C GLY A 175 -1.13 4.18 -6.98
N HIS A 176 -0.11 4.66 -7.68
CA HIS A 176 1.00 3.80 -8.15
C HIS A 176 2.22 3.91 -7.23
N ALA A 177 2.82 2.76 -6.87
CA ALA A 177 3.91 2.71 -5.89
C ALA A 177 5.14 3.55 -6.27
N LYS A 178 5.47 3.68 -7.57
CA LYS A 178 6.57 4.53 -8.05
C LYS A 178 6.39 6.01 -7.69
N ASP A 179 5.17 6.53 -7.76
CA ASP A 179 4.89 7.92 -7.38
C ASP A 179 5.06 8.11 -5.87
N TYR A 180 4.69 7.09 -5.10
CA TYR A 180 4.68 7.17 -3.63
C TYR A 180 6.10 7.11 -3.06
N VAL A 181 7.01 6.31 -3.63
CA VAL A 181 8.41 6.28 -3.17
C VAL A 181 9.15 7.60 -3.43
N GLU A 182 8.77 8.34 -4.48
CA GLU A 182 9.25 9.69 -4.69
C GLU A 182 8.81 10.64 -3.57
N ALA A 183 7.55 10.56 -3.12
CA ALA A 183 7.08 11.33 -1.98
C ALA A 183 7.89 11.04 -0.70
N MET A 184 8.19 9.76 -0.43
CA MET A 184 9.03 9.36 0.71
C MET A 184 10.37 10.10 0.70
N TRP A 185 11.02 10.12 -0.47
CA TRP A 185 12.29 10.81 -0.66
C TRP A 185 12.14 12.33 -0.51
N LEU A 186 11.12 12.95 -1.12
CA LEU A 186 10.85 14.39 -1.05
C LEU A 186 10.63 14.86 0.38
N MET A 187 9.91 14.09 1.20
CA MET A 187 9.71 14.37 2.64
C MET A 187 11.05 14.46 3.37
N LEU A 188 11.99 13.58 3.07
CA LEU A 188 13.34 13.60 3.65
C LEU A 188 14.22 14.72 3.11
N GLN A 189 13.83 15.43 2.04
CA GLN A 189 14.58 16.59 1.53
C GLN A 189 14.15 17.91 2.17
N GLN A 190 13.05 17.91 2.94
CA GLN A 190 12.50 19.14 3.52
C GLN A 190 13.45 19.76 4.55
N PRO A 191 13.35 21.08 4.80
CA PRO A 191 14.17 21.74 5.82
C PRO A 191 13.79 21.33 7.25
N LYS A 192 12.53 20.93 7.48
CA LYS A 192 12.01 20.47 8.78
C LYS A 192 11.25 19.16 8.61
N PRO A 193 11.30 18.25 9.61
CA PRO A 193 10.54 17.02 9.58
C PRO A 193 9.06 17.32 9.85
N GLU A 194 8.19 16.85 8.96
CA GLU A 194 6.74 16.96 9.09
C GLU A 194 6.07 15.68 8.57
N ASP A 195 4.89 15.39 9.08
CA ASP A 195 4.06 14.26 8.61
C ASP A 195 3.16 14.71 7.46
N PHE A 196 2.93 13.80 6.50
CA PHE A 196 2.18 14.10 5.27
C PHE A 196 1.26 12.93 4.88
N VAL A 197 0.04 13.26 4.46
CA VAL A 197 -0.84 12.35 3.72
C VAL A 197 -0.39 12.29 2.26
N ILE A 198 -0.19 11.06 1.77
CA ILE A 198 0.16 10.78 0.38
C ILE A 198 -0.94 9.90 -0.22
N ALA A 199 -1.70 10.47 -1.14
CA ALA A 199 -2.93 9.90 -1.69
C ALA A 199 -3.23 10.48 -3.07
N THR A 200 -4.09 9.79 -3.84
CA THR A 200 -4.55 10.31 -5.13
C THR A 200 -5.65 11.35 -4.97
N GLY A 201 -6.53 11.17 -3.97
CA GLY A 201 -7.75 11.96 -3.82
C GLY A 201 -8.93 11.45 -4.63
N GLU A 202 -8.81 10.25 -5.22
CA GLU A 202 -9.86 9.53 -5.91
C GLU A 202 -10.11 8.19 -5.20
N ASN A 203 -11.35 7.71 -5.12
CA ASN A 203 -11.63 6.37 -4.61
C ASN A 203 -12.49 5.57 -5.59
N HIS A 204 -12.23 4.27 -5.61
CA HIS A 204 -12.92 3.30 -6.43
C HIS A 204 -13.29 2.09 -5.59
N SER A 205 -14.35 1.39 -5.99
CA SER A 205 -14.76 0.15 -5.30
C SER A 205 -13.95 -1.05 -5.78
N ILE A 206 -13.87 -2.10 -4.97
CA ILE A 206 -13.31 -3.39 -5.43
C ILE A 206 -14.12 -3.91 -6.63
N ARG A 207 -15.45 -3.76 -6.61
CA ARG A 207 -16.34 -4.07 -7.73
C ARG A 207 -15.90 -3.40 -9.03
N GLU A 208 -15.67 -2.09 -8.99
CA GLU A 208 -15.22 -1.32 -10.14
C GLU A 208 -13.85 -1.80 -10.65
N PHE A 209 -12.90 -2.06 -9.74
CA PHE A 209 -11.60 -2.63 -10.12
C PHE A 209 -11.74 -3.97 -10.84
N VAL A 210 -12.65 -4.84 -10.40
CA VAL A 210 -12.98 -6.11 -11.04
C VAL A 210 -13.58 -5.90 -12.43
N GLU A 211 -14.56 -5.01 -12.56
CA GLU A 211 -15.20 -4.69 -13.84
C GLU A 211 -14.20 -4.16 -14.86
N LYS A 212 -13.33 -3.22 -14.47
CA LYS A 212 -12.28 -2.68 -15.35
C LYS A 212 -11.27 -3.74 -15.75
N SER A 213 -10.86 -4.60 -14.82
CA SER A 213 -9.94 -5.71 -15.10
C SER A 213 -10.52 -6.71 -16.11
N PHE A 214 -11.80 -7.10 -15.99
CA PHE A 214 -12.44 -7.99 -16.98
C PHE A 214 -12.69 -7.30 -18.31
N ASN A 215 -13.10 -6.03 -18.31
CA ASN A 215 -13.26 -5.25 -19.53
C ASN A 215 -11.94 -5.16 -20.32
N TYR A 216 -10.80 -5.11 -19.63
CA TYR A 216 -9.47 -5.14 -20.25
C TYR A 216 -9.25 -6.37 -21.16
N VAL A 217 -9.79 -7.53 -20.76
CA VAL A 217 -9.72 -8.78 -21.52
C VAL A 217 -10.96 -9.04 -22.37
N GLY A 218 -11.79 -8.01 -22.60
CA GLY A 218 -12.97 -8.09 -23.45
C GLY A 218 -14.18 -8.78 -22.82
N VAL A 219 -14.22 -8.95 -21.49
CA VAL A 219 -15.32 -9.59 -20.77
C VAL A 219 -16.13 -8.55 -20.01
N GLN A 220 -17.43 -8.47 -20.27
CA GLN A 220 -18.34 -7.63 -19.50
C GLN A 220 -18.96 -8.43 -18.35
N ILE A 221 -18.77 -7.98 -17.10
CA ILE A 221 -19.40 -8.60 -15.93
C ILE A 221 -20.78 -8.01 -15.66
N VAL A 222 -21.74 -8.88 -15.33
CA VAL A 222 -23.07 -8.52 -14.81
C VAL A 222 -23.24 -9.17 -13.44
N TRP A 223 -23.67 -8.38 -12.46
CA TRP A 223 -23.86 -8.82 -11.08
C TRP A 223 -25.29 -9.31 -10.84
N GLU A 224 -25.44 -10.40 -10.10
CA GLU A 224 -26.72 -10.99 -9.71
C GLU A 224 -26.64 -11.47 -8.26
N GLY A 225 -27.75 -11.33 -7.52
CA GLY A 225 -27.80 -11.62 -6.09
C GLY A 225 -27.34 -10.44 -5.23
N CYS A 226 -27.13 -10.69 -3.94
CA CYS A 226 -26.66 -9.70 -2.99
C CYS A 226 -25.88 -10.33 -1.84
N GLY A 227 -25.00 -9.56 -1.21
CA GLY A 227 -24.21 -10.02 -0.07
C GLY A 227 -23.35 -11.23 -0.42
N VAL A 228 -23.40 -12.28 0.41
CA VAL A 228 -22.58 -13.49 0.23
C VAL A 228 -23.04 -14.37 -0.95
N GLU A 229 -24.29 -14.21 -1.39
CA GLU A 229 -24.85 -14.93 -2.54
C GLU A 229 -24.64 -14.16 -3.86
N GLU A 230 -23.99 -12.99 -3.81
CA GLU A 230 -23.70 -12.21 -5.00
C GLU A 230 -22.66 -12.89 -5.89
N VAL A 231 -22.93 -12.91 -7.20
CA VAL A 231 -22.04 -13.44 -8.22
C VAL A 231 -21.87 -12.47 -9.38
N GLY A 232 -20.67 -12.48 -9.98
CA GLY A 232 -20.36 -11.79 -11.22
C GLY A 232 -20.31 -12.77 -12.39
N LYS A 233 -21.23 -12.63 -13.35
CA LYS A 233 -21.34 -13.47 -14.54
C LYS A 233 -20.76 -12.75 -15.76
N ASP A 234 -20.04 -13.48 -16.61
CA ASP A 234 -19.72 -13.02 -17.96
C ASP A 234 -21.02 -12.87 -18.76
N LYS A 235 -21.29 -11.66 -19.24
CA LYS A 235 -22.52 -11.33 -19.97
C LYS A 235 -22.72 -12.17 -21.23
N ALA A 236 -21.63 -12.51 -21.94
CA ALA A 236 -21.71 -13.21 -23.21
C ALA A 236 -21.98 -14.70 -23.03
N SER A 237 -21.34 -15.33 -22.04
CA SER A 237 -21.42 -16.78 -21.82
C SER A 237 -22.37 -17.20 -20.71
N GLY A 238 -22.76 -16.29 -19.81
CA GLY A 238 -23.51 -16.58 -18.59
C GLY A 238 -22.68 -17.28 -17.49
N VAL A 239 -21.40 -17.57 -17.75
CA VAL A 239 -20.52 -18.27 -16.80
C VAL A 239 -20.20 -17.37 -15.62
N ILE A 240 -20.31 -17.92 -14.40
CA ILE A 240 -19.90 -17.23 -13.17
C ILE A 240 -18.38 -17.11 -13.15
N ARG A 241 -17.86 -15.88 -13.10
CA ARG A 241 -16.43 -15.57 -13.02
C ARG A 241 -15.98 -15.05 -11.66
N VAL A 242 -16.92 -14.52 -10.88
CA VAL A 242 -16.65 -13.97 -9.55
C VAL A 242 -17.69 -14.49 -8.57
N ARG A 243 -17.23 -14.94 -7.40
CA ARG A 243 -18.09 -15.31 -6.26
C ARG A 243 -17.66 -14.54 -5.02
N VAL A 244 -18.62 -14.22 -4.15
CA VAL A 244 -18.33 -13.73 -2.81
C VAL A 244 -18.10 -14.92 -1.88
N ASN A 245 -17.04 -14.86 -1.06
CA ASN A 245 -16.75 -15.89 -0.06
C ASN A 245 -16.56 -15.24 1.32
N PRO A 246 -17.38 -15.61 2.33
CA PRO A 246 -17.30 -15.07 3.69
C PRO A 246 -15.91 -15.15 4.33
N LYS A 247 -15.08 -16.13 3.94
CA LYS A 247 -13.71 -16.30 4.47
C LYS A 247 -12.78 -15.12 4.17
N PHE A 248 -13.10 -14.29 3.19
CA PHE A 248 -12.30 -13.12 2.81
C PHE A 248 -12.78 -11.82 3.47
N PHE A 249 -13.85 -11.85 4.26
CA PHE A 249 -14.28 -10.71 5.05
C PHE A 249 -13.38 -10.55 6.28
N ARG A 250 -13.10 -9.29 6.64
CA ARG A 250 -12.39 -8.99 7.88
C ARG A 250 -13.39 -8.91 9.03
N PRO A 251 -12.99 -9.29 10.28
CA PRO A 251 -13.83 -9.09 11.46
C PRO A 251 -14.27 -7.62 11.66
N THR A 252 -13.39 -6.70 11.25
CA THR A 252 -13.62 -5.25 11.25
C THR A 252 -13.16 -4.68 9.93
N GLU A 253 -14.12 -4.28 9.10
CA GLU A 253 -13.86 -3.71 7.79
C GLU A 253 -13.51 -2.21 7.88
N VAL A 254 -12.74 -1.74 6.90
CA VAL A 254 -12.54 -0.32 6.63
C VAL A 254 -13.34 -0.01 5.37
N ASP A 255 -14.47 0.68 5.52
CA ASP A 255 -15.44 0.79 4.42
C ASP A 255 -14.96 1.75 3.31
N LEU A 256 -14.35 2.88 3.71
CA LEU A 256 -13.96 3.95 2.82
C LEU A 256 -12.62 4.55 3.24
N LEU A 257 -11.73 4.76 2.27
CA LEU A 257 -10.51 5.54 2.42
C LEU A 257 -10.41 6.51 1.24
N LEU A 258 -10.21 7.80 1.53
CA LEU A 258 -10.03 8.86 0.56
C LEU A 258 -9.12 9.93 1.15
N GLY A 259 -7.91 10.11 0.61
CA GLY A 259 -6.92 11.00 1.20
C GLY A 259 -6.88 12.39 0.58
N ASP A 260 -6.61 13.41 1.39
CA ASP A 260 -6.30 14.77 0.93
C ASP A 260 -4.80 15.06 1.05
N ALA A 261 -4.07 14.89 -0.06
CA ALA A 261 -2.65 15.21 -0.14
C ALA A 261 -2.34 16.70 -0.39
N SER A 262 -3.25 17.63 -0.04
CA SER A 262 -3.07 19.08 -0.27
C SER A 262 -1.84 19.64 0.43
N LYS A 263 -1.49 19.13 1.61
CA LYS A 263 -0.28 19.55 2.34
C LYS A 263 0.99 19.19 1.57
N ALA A 264 1.09 17.96 1.08
CA ALA A 264 2.22 17.48 0.28
C ALA A 264 2.38 18.28 -1.03
N ARG A 265 1.26 18.51 -1.74
CA ARG A 265 1.23 19.35 -2.95
C ARG A 265 1.78 20.75 -2.71
N LYS A 266 1.37 21.39 -1.61
CA LYS A 266 1.82 22.75 -1.25
C LYS A 266 3.28 22.78 -0.79
N ALA A 267 3.71 21.78 -0.03
CA ALA A 267 5.03 21.77 0.58
C ALA A 267 6.15 21.45 -0.42
N PHE A 268 5.94 20.47 -1.30
CA PHE A 268 7.00 19.98 -2.19
C PHE A 268 6.51 19.59 -3.59
N GLY A 269 5.34 20.08 -4.00
CA GLY A 269 4.85 19.98 -5.39
C GLY A 269 4.48 18.56 -5.84
N TRP A 270 4.49 17.57 -4.94
CA TRP A 270 4.19 16.19 -5.28
C TRP A 270 2.74 16.02 -5.70
N LYS A 271 2.51 15.26 -6.77
CA LYS A 271 1.19 14.85 -7.24
C LYS A 271 1.29 13.44 -7.84
N PRO A 272 0.24 12.61 -7.74
CA PRO A 272 0.20 11.33 -8.45
C PRO A 272 0.28 11.58 -9.96
N THR A 273 0.95 10.68 -10.68
CA THR A 273 1.10 10.75 -12.13
C THR A 273 0.32 9.66 -12.85
N VAL A 274 0.05 8.54 -12.18
CA VAL A 274 -0.72 7.41 -12.70
C VAL A 274 -2.16 7.46 -12.20
N GLY A 275 -3.13 7.49 -13.12
CA GLY A 275 -4.56 7.40 -12.82
C GLY A 275 -5.04 5.96 -12.61
N PHE A 276 -6.26 5.79 -12.09
CA PHE A 276 -6.84 4.49 -11.75
C PHE A 276 -6.89 3.51 -12.95
N GLU A 277 -7.34 3.98 -14.12
CA GLU A 277 -7.45 3.14 -15.32
C GLU A 277 -6.07 2.68 -15.83
N ASP A 278 -5.08 3.57 -15.82
CA ASP A 278 -3.72 3.25 -16.25
C ASP A 278 -3.06 2.26 -15.28
N LEU A 279 -3.34 2.38 -13.98
CA LEU A 279 -2.90 1.42 -12.97
C LEU A 279 -3.49 0.02 -13.24
N VAL A 280 -4.80 -0.08 -13.49
CA VAL A 280 -5.45 -1.36 -13.83
C VAL A 280 -4.81 -1.96 -15.07
N LYS A 281 -4.65 -1.16 -16.12
CA LYS A 281 -4.03 -1.58 -17.39
C LYS A 281 -2.61 -2.10 -17.18
N GLU A 282 -1.73 -1.36 -16.50
CA GLU A 282 -0.34 -1.77 -16.27
C GLU A 282 -0.27 -3.10 -15.51
N MET A 283 -1.11 -3.27 -14.49
CA MET A 283 -1.15 -4.52 -13.72
C MET A 283 -1.66 -5.69 -14.55
N MET A 284 -2.71 -5.48 -15.37
CA MET A 284 -3.25 -6.51 -16.27
C MET A 284 -2.24 -6.93 -17.33
N ASP A 285 -1.56 -5.98 -17.97
CA ASP A 285 -0.51 -6.25 -18.96
C ASP A 285 0.59 -7.12 -18.37
N ALA A 286 1.08 -6.74 -17.18
CA ALA A 286 2.14 -7.46 -16.50
C ALA A 286 1.72 -8.88 -16.10
N ASP A 287 0.52 -9.07 -15.56
CA ASP A 287 0.06 -10.37 -15.11
C ASP A 287 -0.29 -11.31 -16.28
N ILE A 288 -0.86 -10.80 -17.39
CA ILE A 288 -1.05 -11.62 -18.61
C ILE A 288 0.30 -12.07 -19.17
N ALA A 289 1.28 -11.17 -19.26
CA ALA A 289 2.63 -11.51 -19.73
C ALA A 289 3.31 -12.53 -18.80
N LEU A 290 3.17 -12.35 -17.48
CA LEU A 290 3.72 -13.27 -16.48
C LEU A 290 3.09 -14.66 -16.61
N MET A 291 1.76 -14.76 -16.70
CA MET A 291 1.06 -16.05 -16.77
C MET A 291 1.32 -16.79 -18.09
N LYS A 292 1.51 -16.08 -19.20
CA LYS A 292 1.94 -16.69 -20.48
C LYS A 292 3.33 -17.31 -20.37
N LYS A 293 4.25 -16.66 -19.64
CA LYS A 293 5.62 -17.14 -19.45
C LYS A 293 5.71 -18.25 -18.40
N ASN A 294 4.95 -18.14 -17.32
CA ASN A 294 4.94 -19.08 -16.20
C ASN A 294 3.51 -19.20 -15.62
N PRO A 295 2.73 -20.20 -16.05
CA PRO A 295 1.36 -20.41 -15.55
C PRO A 295 1.24 -20.66 -14.04
N ALA A 296 2.33 -21.10 -13.40
CA ALA A 296 2.39 -21.39 -11.96
C ALA A 296 2.83 -20.18 -11.12
N ALA A 297 3.20 -19.07 -11.76
CA ALA A 297 3.64 -17.85 -11.09
C ALA A 297 2.54 -17.18 -10.29
#